data_AF-A0A960P9V5-F1
#
_entry.id   AF-A0A960P9V5-F1
#
_cell.length_a   1.000
_cell.length_b   1.000
_cell.length_c   1.000
_cell.angle_alpha   90.00
_cell.angle_beta   90.00
_cell.angle_gamma   90.00
#
_symmetry.space_group_name_H-M   'P 1'
#
loop_
_entity.id
_entity.type
_entity.pdbx_description
1 polymer ?
#
loop_
_entity_poly.entity_id
_entity_poly.type
_entity_poly.pdbx_seq_one_letter_code
_entity_poly.pdbx_strand_id
1 'polypeptide(L)'
;MDAAADPSSPEATPLDAALAAAARGWSVLPVRVGDDGGPEALVGAEAVEAAGHHRATPDELRRWWRRHPGAGAGVVTGMLSGVLVVVVDERGGGDGALAHLERELGPLPETVEVRRAGRERLCWYRHDGPRVPSGPVAPGIVVAADAGGLVPLPPTPHPAGGHYGWVPAPPVDAAALPPTPDWVLDLARHPRVERPPRVEQLHLPVDDHLAAPTPPRPHAATTLAPGPAVPVVGESRHQRELRELAGGVRPHGVDVAVTAELVPIPADAHDPHPLGVLVHGQQVGRVVGADAERLRPAVVAAIGHSGRATCKARIRGGWVHDRVDRGRFGITLYVSPEALDPPAP
;
A
#
# COMPACT_ATOMS: atom_id res chain seq x y z
N MET A 1 -42.92 22.22 1.12
CA MET A 1 -42.85 23.24 2.18
C MET A 1 -42.20 22.54 3.36
N ASP A 2 -40.92 22.82 3.52
CA ASP A 2 -39.94 22.03 4.26
C ASP A 2 -40.32 21.76 5.72
N ALA A 3 -40.15 20.49 6.10
CA ALA A 3 -40.05 20.10 7.49
C ALA A 3 -38.71 20.60 8.03
N ALA A 4 -38.79 21.57 8.93
CA ALA A 4 -37.66 22.09 9.67
C ALA A 4 -36.96 20.95 10.42
N ALA A 5 -35.69 20.71 10.06
CA ALA A 5 -34.77 19.94 10.88
C ALA A 5 -34.43 20.74 12.15
N ASP A 6 -34.60 20.09 13.29
CA ASP A 6 -34.24 20.60 14.62
C ASP A 6 -32.72 20.39 14.86
N PRO A 7 -31.91 21.44 15.08
CA PRO A 7 -30.47 21.32 15.28
C PRO A 7 -30.09 21.66 16.73
N SER A 8 -30.21 20.74 17.69
CA SER A 8 -29.68 20.99 19.04
C SER A 8 -29.49 19.74 19.91
N SER A 9 -28.64 18.81 19.47
CA SER A 9 -27.74 18.13 20.42
C SER A 9 -26.41 18.89 20.38
N PRO A 10 -25.78 19.27 21.50
CA PRO A 10 -24.47 19.90 21.43
C PRO A 10 -23.52 18.90 20.77
N GLU A 11 -23.05 19.19 19.55
CA GLU A 11 -22.00 18.40 18.93
C GLU A 11 -20.82 18.40 19.91
N ALA A 12 -20.48 17.21 20.42
CA ALA A 12 -19.43 17.05 21.42
C ALA A 12 -18.15 17.71 20.90
N THR A 13 -17.52 18.58 21.69
CA THR A 13 -16.30 19.23 21.23
C THR A 13 -15.17 18.21 21.09
N PRO A 14 -14.11 18.49 20.31
CA PRO A 14 -12.94 17.61 20.27
C PRO A 14 -12.32 17.35 21.65
N LEU A 15 -12.40 18.32 22.58
CA LEU A 15 -11.96 18.13 23.97
C LEU A 15 -12.87 17.16 24.73
N ASP A 16 -14.19 17.23 24.56
CA ASP A 16 -15.12 16.30 25.19
C ASP A 16 -14.89 14.87 24.68
N ALA A 17 -14.66 14.71 23.37
CA ALA A 17 -14.29 13.45 22.77
C ALA A 17 -12.96 12.92 23.33
N ALA A 18 -11.95 13.78 23.50
CA ALA A 18 -10.67 13.42 24.07
C ALA A 18 -10.77 12.98 25.54
N LEU A 19 -11.54 13.70 26.36
CA LEU A 19 -11.78 13.34 27.77
C LEU A 19 -12.54 12.01 27.88
N ALA A 20 -13.53 11.80 27.02
CA ALA A 20 -14.28 10.56 26.98
C ALA A 20 -13.38 9.39 26.54
N ALA A 21 -12.51 9.58 25.54
CA ALA A 21 -11.55 8.56 25.11
C ALA A 21 -10.51 8.24 26.21
N ALA A 22 -10.02 9.25 26.92
CA ALA A 22 -9.14 9.06 28.07
C ALA A 22 -9.81 8.26 29.20
N ALA A 23 -11.10 8.50 29.46
CA ALA A 23 -11.88 7.74 30.43
C ALA A 23 -12.07 6.27 30.03
N ARG A 24 -12.06 5.96 28.73
CA ARG A 24 -12.03 4.58 28.19
C ARG A 24 -10.64 3.92 28.26
N GLY A 25 -9.63 4.65 28.72
CA GLY A 25 -8.26 4.17 28.79
C GLY A 25 -7.47 4.32 27.49
N TRP A 26 -7.89 5.19 26.57
CA TRP A 26 -7.08 5.50 25.38
C TRP A 26 -6.11 6.64 25.68
N SER A 27 -4.93 6.58 25.08
CA SER A 27 -3.98 7.69 25.06
C SER A 27 -4.36 8.66 23.95
N VAL A 28 -4.48 9.95 24.28
CA VAL A 28 -5.06 10.97 23.39
C VAL A 28 -4.18 12.21 23.34
N LEU A 29 -4.06 12.78 22.15
CA LEU A 29 -3.33 14.02 21.88
C LEU A 29 -4.20 15.02 21.10
N PRO A 30 -3.97 16.34 21.23
CA PRO A 30 -4.54 17.30 20.30
C PRO A 30 -3.85 17.15 18.95
N VAL A 31 -4.63 17.15 17.87
CA VAL A 31 -4.11 16.97 16.52
C VAL A 31 -4.68 17.98 15.54
N ARG A 32 -3.94 18.20 14.45
CA ARG A 32 -4.44 18.79 13.21
C ARG A 32 -4.23 17.77 12.10
N VAL A 33 -5.20 17.62 11.21
CA VAL A 33 -5.06 16.75 10.04
C VAL A 33 -4.41 17.53 8.90
N GLY A 34 -3.41 16.93 8.26
CA GLY A 34 -2.73 17.45 7.06
C GLY A 34 -3.56 17.27 5.80
N ASP A 35 -3.11 17.84 4.68
CA ASP A 35 -3.78 17.68 3.38
C ASP A 35 -3.69 16.25 2.83
N ASP A 36 -2.69 15.50 3.31
CA ASP A 36 -2.44 14.09 3.07
C ASP A 36 -3.31 13.15 3.93
N GLY A 37 -4.15 13.70 4.83
CA GLY A 37 -4.99 12.91 5.75
C GLY A 37 -4.28 12.51 7.05
N GLY A 38 -2.97 12.73 7.15
CA GLY A 38 -2.17 12.37 8.32
C GLY A 38 -2.47 13.27 9.54
N PRO A 39 -2.74 12.72 10.72
CA PRO A 39 -2.85 13.52 11.94
C PRO A 39 -1.46 13.94 12.45
N GLU A 40 -1.28 15.24 12.67
CA GLU A 40 -0.09 15.83 13.27
C GLU A 40 -0.39 16.29 14.70
N ALA A 41 0.38 15.82 15.66
CA ALA A 41 0.21 16.20 17.06
C ALA A 41 0.60 17.67 17.30
N LEU A 42 -0.26 18.41 17.98
CA LEU A 42 -0.05 19.83 18.31
C LEU A 42 0.62 20.01 19.68
N VAL A 43 1.47 19.07 20.06
CA VAL A 43 2.27 19.10 21.29
C VAL A 43 3.74 18.86 20.95
N GLY A 44 4.64 19.18 21.88
CA GLY A 44 6.07 18.95 21.69
C GLY A 44 6.42 17.46 21.58
N ALA A 45 7.53 17.15 20.92
CA ALA A 45 8.00 15.77 20.70
C ALA A 45 8.08 14.93 21.99
N GLU A 46 8.51 15.54 23.10
CA GLU A 46 8.54 14.88 24.42
C GLU A 46 7.15 14.42 24.87
N ALA A 47 6.11 15.21 24.62
CA ALA A 47 4.74 14.83 24.97
C ALA A 47 4.19 13.75 24.04
N VAL A 48 4.60 13.75 22.77
CA VAL A 48 4.27 12.68 21.81
C VAL A 48 4.92 11.36 22.24
N GLU A 49 6.20 11.39 22.59
CA GLU A 49 6.93 10.22 23.08
C GLU A 49 6.34 9.71 24.40
N ALA A 50 6.07 10.62 25.34
CA ALA A 50 5.43 10.28 26.61
C ALA A 50 4.05 9.64 26.39
N ALA A 51 3.27 10.10 25.40
CA ALA A 51 1.96 9.54 25.09
C ALA A 51 1.99 8.10 24.56
N GLY A 52 3.16 7.60 24.14
CA GLY A 52 3.39 6.19 23.82
C GLY A 52 3.62 5.28 25.04
N HIS A 53 3.90 5.87 26.21
CA HIS A 53 4.20 5.17 27.46
C HIS A 53 3.22 5.46 28.60
N HIS A 54 2.64 6.66 28.60
CA HIS A 54 1.79 7.19 29.65
C HIS A 54 0.56 7.87 29.04
N ARG A 55 -0.59 7.71 29.69
CA ARG A 55 -1.83 8.37 29.26
C ARG A 55 -1.90 9.76 29.88
N ALA A 56 -2.22 10.75 29.06
CA ALA A 56 -2.42 12.12 29.53
C ALA A 56 -3.56 12.19 30.55
N THR A 57 -3.36 12.99 31.60
CA THR A 57 -4.39 13.28 32.59
C THR A 57 -5.45 14.24 32.02
N PRO A 58 -6.68 14.26 32.57
CA PRO A 58 -7.70 15.22 32.17
C PRO A 58 -7.25 16.69 32.21
N ASP A 59 -6.38 17.04 33.16
CA ASP A 59 -5.88 18.41 33.30
C ASP A 59 -4.83 18.77 32.25
N GLU A 60 -4.00 17.81 31.83
CA GLU A 60 -3.09 17.97 30.69
C GLU A 60 -3.86 18.16 29.39
N LEU A 61 -4.90 17.35 29.15
CA LEU A 61 -5.78 17.50 27.98
C LEU A 61 -6.43 18.90 27.97
N ARG A 62 -7.03 19.32 29.08
CA ARG A 62 -7.61 20.68 29.20
C ARG A 62 -6.58 21.79 28.99
N ARG A 63 -5.32 21.60 29.41
CA ARG A 63 -4.24 22.57 29.22
C ARG A 63 -3.83 22.66 27.76
N TRP A 64 -3.80 21.55 27.04
CA TRP A 64 -3.49 21.54 25.61
C TRP A 64 -4.56 22.22 24.77
N TRP A 65 -5.84 21.93 25.00
CA TRP A 65 -6.94 22.59 24.27
C TRP A 65 -7.10 24.07 24.62
N ARG A 66 -6.69 24.51 25.81
CA ARG A 66 -6.58 25.95 26.12
C ARG A 66 -5.56 26.67 25.24
N ARG A 67 -4.51 25.99 24.77
CA ARG A 67 -3.49 26.54 23.86
C ARG A 67 -3.87 26.38 22.39
N HIS A 68 -4.61 25.32 22.08
CA HIS A 68 -5.06 25.00 20.73
C HIS A 68 -6.59 24.79 20.70
N PRO A 69 -7.40 25.86 20.81
CA PRO A 69 -8.86 25.72 20.90
C PRO A 69 -9.50 25.07 19.67
N GLY A 70 -8.87 25.21 18.50
CA GLY A 70 -9.31 24.61 17.24
C GLY A 70 -8.73 23.23 16.94
N ALA A 71 -8.01 22.61 17.87
CA ALA A 71 -7.44 21.28 17.67
C ALA A 71 -8.53 20.20 17.62
N GLY A 72 -8.35 19.24 16.72
CA GLY A 72 -9.01 17.95 16.80
C GLY A 72 -8.40 17.07 17.90
N ALA A 73 -8.98 15.88 18.09
CA ALA A 73 -8.47 14.85 18.98
C ALA A 73 -7.91 13.68 18.18
N GLY A 74 -6.76 13.15 18.57
CA GLY A 74 -6.17 11.95 17.99
C GLY A 74 -5.86 10.91 19.05
N VAL A 75 -6.09 9.64 18.73
CA VAL A 75 -5.77 8.51 19.61
C VAL A 75 -4.42 7.94 19.23
N VAL A 76 -3.54 7.82 20.22
CA VAL A 76 -2.30 7.05 20.08
C VAL A 76 -2.68 5.57 20.16
N THR A 77 -2.50 4.83 19.08
CA THR A 77 -2.88 3.42 18.98
C THR A 77 -1.78 2.53 19.57
N GLY A 78 -1.98 1.20 19.52
CA GLY A 78 -1.06 0.22 20.08
C GLY A 78 -1.48 -0.28 21.47
N MET A 79 -0.62 -1.07 22.10
CA MET A 79 -0.94 -1.80 23.33
C MET A 79 -1.32 -0.89 24.50
N LEU A 80 -0.82 0.36 24.52
CA LEU A 80 -1.17 1.31 25.58
C LEU A 80 -2.66 1.65 25.58
N SER A 81 -3.26 1.78 24.40
CA SER A 81 -4.69 2.06 24.22
C SER A 81 -5.51 0.78 23.99
N GLY A 82 -4.86 -0.36 23.78
CA GLY A 82 -5.49 -1.65 23.50
C GLY A 82 -6.20 -1.70 22.14
N VAL A 83 -5.82 -0.83 21.21
CA VAL A 83 -6.46 -0.70 19.89
C VAL A 83 -5.44 -0.75 18.76
N LEU A 84 -5.83 -1.35 17.65
CA LEU A 84 -5.11 -1.35 16.38
C LEU A 84 -6.10 -0.88 15.31
N VAL A 85 -5.64 0.00 14.42
CA VAL A 85 -6.50 0.57 13.38
C VAL A 85 -5.93 0.28 12.01
N VAL A 86 -6.75 -0.26 11.12
CA VAL A 86 -6.42 -0.41 9.69
C VAL A 86 -6.95 0.81 8.96
N VAL A 87 -6.05 1.64 8.44
CA VAL A 87 -6.37 2.84 7.67
C VAL A 87 -6.35 2.47 6.19
N VAL A 88 -7.48 2.68 5.52
CA VAL A 88 -7.69 2.39 4.10
C VAL A 88 -7.91 3.72 3.38
N ASP A 89 -7.00 4.09 2.48
CA ASP A 89 -7.14 5.24 1.60
C ASP A 89 -7.95 4.84 0.34
N GLU A 90 -9.23 5.18 0.34
CA GLU A 90 -10.15 4.90 -0.78
C GLU A 90 -9.75 5.65 -2.05
N ARG A 91 -9.03 6.78 -1.96
CA ARG A 91 -8.57 7.53 -3.14
C ARG A 91 -7.31 6.94 -3.76
N GLY A 92 -6.43 6.41 -2.91
CA GLY A 92 -5.19 5.76 -3.30
C GLY A 92 -5.36 4.32 -3.81
N GLY A 93 -6.60 3.82 -3.93
CA GLY A 93 -6.88 2.44 -4.34
C GLY A 93 -6.75 1.40 -3.22
N GLY A 94 -6.76 1.85 -1.96
CA GLY A 94 -6.71 0.99 -0.79
C GLY A 94 -7.90 0.04 -0.67
N ASP A 95 -9.05 0.39 -1.23
CA ASP A 95 -10.23 -0.45 -1.36
C ASP A 95 -9.95 -1.69 -2.23
N GLY A 96 -9.31 -1.49 -3.39
CA GLY A 96 -8.86 -2.57 -4.26
C GLY A 96 -7.78 -3.43 -3.63
N ALA A 97 -6.82 -2.81 -2.93
CA ALA A 97 -5.78 -3.52 -2.20
C ALA A 97 -6.37 -4.37 -1.07
N LEU A 98 -7.35 -3.85 -0.34
CA LEU A 98 -8.01 -4.57 0.75
C LEU A 98 -8.81 -5.75 0.21
N ALA A 99 -9.60 -5.54 -0.85
CA ALA A 99 -10.35 -6.60 -1.50
C ALA A 99 -9.44 -7.72 -2.05
N HIS A 100 -8.21 -7.39 -2.45
CA HIS A 100 -7.23 -8.40 -2.81
C HIS A 100 -6.72 -9.19 -1.61
N LEU A 101 -6.34 -8.52 -0.51
CA LEU A 101 -5.90 -9.17 0.72
C LEU A 101 -7.01 -10.06 1.30
N GLU A 102 -8.26 -9.62 1.27
CA GLU A 102 -9.39 -10.39 1.79
C GLU A 102 -9.64 -11.68 1.01
N ARG A 103 -9.40 -11.67 -0.31
CA ARG A 103 -9.46 -12.88 -1.15
C ARG A 103 -8.33 -13.86 -0.89
N GLU A 104 -7.15 -13.36 -0.52
CA GLU A 104 -5.96 -14.19 -0.28
C GLU A 104 -5.88 -14.73 1.15
N LEU A 105 -6.16 -13.87 2.13
CA LEU A 105 -5.88 -14.10 3.56
C LEU A 105 -7.16 -14.28 4.39
N GLY A 106 -8.31 -14.07 3.77
CA GLY A 106 -9.62 -14.14 4.42
C GLY A 106 -10.20 -12.76 4.74
N PRO A 107 -11.52 -12.66 4.94
CA PRO A 107 -12.21 -11.40 5.10
C PRO A 107 -11.73 -10.64 6.33
N LEU A 108 -11.71 -9.30 6.24
CA LEU A 108 -11.48 -8.46 7.39
C LEU A 108 -12.77 -8.45 8.23
N PRO A 109 -12.73 -8.80 9.54
CA PRO A 109 -13.93 -8.82 10.36
C PRO A 109 -14.61 -7.46 10.40
N GLU A 110 -15.94 -7.48 10.30
CA GLU A 110 -16.75 -6.28 10.47
C GLU A 110 -16.48 -5.65 11.83
N THR A 111 -16.33 -4.34 11.83
CA THR A 111 -16.02 -3.57 13.03
C THR A 111 -16.55 -2.16 12.93
N VAL A 112 -16.39 -1.40 14.01
CA VAL A 112 -16.66 0.04 14.02
C VAL A 112 -15.62 0.79 13.20
N GLU A 113 -16.12 1.71 12.38
CA GLU A 113 -15.30 2.51 11.48
C GLU A 113 -15.35 3.97 11.87
N VAL A 114 -14.23 4.66 11.68
CA VAL A 114 -14.22 6.11 11.55
C VAL A 114 -14.11 6.42 10.07
N ARG A 115 -15.16 7.05 9.52
CA ARG A 115 -15.24 7.37 8.10
C ARG A 115 -15.16 8.87 7.86
N ARG A 116 -14.46 9.22 6.79
CA ARG A 116 -14.68 10.47 6.06
C ARG A 116 -15.08 10.11 4.64
N ALA A 117 -16.26 10.53 4.21
CA ALA A 117 -16.78 10.19 2.88
C ALA A 117 -15.76 10.51 1.76
N GLY A 118 -15.40 9.49 0.97
CA GLY A 118 -14.52 9.60 -0.19
C GLY A 118 -13.06 9.97 0.13
N ARG A 119 -12.56 9.50 1.28
CA ARG A 119 -11.16 9.65 1.72
C ARG A 119 -10.70 8.37 2.41
N GLU A 120 -10.77 8.36 3.73
CA GLU A 120 -10.16 7.36 4.57
C GLU A 120 -11.25 6.63 5.34
N ARG A 121 -11.06 5.31 5.41
CA ARG A 121 -11.82 4.40 6.24
C ARG A 121 -10.87 3.83 7.28
N LEU A 122 -11.15 4.08 8.55
CA LEU A 122 -10.36 3.62 9.67
C LEU A 122 -11.12 2.50 10.37
N CYS A 123 -10.70 1.25 10.19
CA CYS A 123 -11.32 0.08 10.80
C CYS A 123 -10.64 -0.23 12.15
N TRP A 124 -11.40 -0.24 13.24
CA TRP A 124 -10.85 -0.37 14.60
C TRP A 124 -10.90 -1.81 15.12
N TYR A 125 -9.81 -2.31 15.68
CA TYR A 125 -9.73 -3.65 16.26
C TYR A 125 -9.14 -3.59 17.66
N ARG A 126 -9.49 -4.58 18.47
CA ARG A 126 -8.82 -4.79 19.75
C ARG A 126 -7.40 -5.28 19.50
N HIS A 127 -6.45 -4.69 20.22
CA HIS A 127 -5.05 -5.09 20.21
C HIS A 127 -4.66 -5.69 21.55
N ASP A 128 -4.83 -7.01 21.65
CA ASP A 128 -4.47 -7.86 22.79
C ASP A 128 -3.37 -8.89 22.43
N GLY A 129 -2.86 -8.82 21.20
CA GLY A 129 -1.83 -9.68 20.67
C GLY A 129 -0.40 -9.18 20.92
N PRO A 130 0.59 -9.67 20.16
CA PRO A 130 1.97 -9.26 20.33
C PRO A 130 2.21 -7.87 19.73
N ARG A 131 3.10 -7.07 20.33
CA ARG A 131 3.42 -5.70 19.84
C ARG A 131 3.86 -5.71 18.38
N VAL A 132 3.24 -4.85 17.57
CA VAL A 132 3.54 -4.69 16.12
C VAL A 132 3.72 -3.22 15.78
N PRO A 133 4.69 -2.88 14.90
CA PRO A 133 4.94 -1.48 14.55
C PRO A 133 3.80 -0.92 13.71
N SER A 134 3.59 0.38 13.82
CA SER A 134 2.78 1.13 12.86
C SER A 134 3.52 1.28 11.54
N GLY A 135 2.79 1.23 10.43
CA GLY A 135 3.37 1.49 9.12
C GLY A 135 2.51 1.03 7.94
N PRO A 136 2.92 1.39 6.71
CA PRO A 136 2.26 0.90 5.52
C PRO A 136 2.47 -0.62 5.42
N VAL A 137 1.42 -1.35 5.03
CA VAL A 137 1.45 -2.82 4.89
C VAL A 137 1.11 -3.28 3.46
N ALA A 138 0.39 -2.46 2.70
CA ALA A 138 0.10 -2.63 1.29
C ALA A 138 -0.17 -1.25 0.66
N PRO A 139 -0.19 -1.12 -0.69
CA PRO A 139 -0.57 0.14 -1.33
C PRO A 139 -1.92 0.66 -0.82
N GLY A 140 -1.95 1.89 -0.32
CA GLY A 140 -3.16 2.51 0.23
C GLY A 140 -3.65 1.91 1.57
N ILE A 141 -2.88 1.04 2.22
CA ILE A 141 -3.23 0.44 3.52
C ILE A 141 -2.10 0.65 4.53
N VAL A 142 -2.46 1.27 5.65
CA VAL A 142 -1.57 1.52 6.78
C VAL A 142 -2.14 0.87 8.03
N VAL A 143 -1.31 0.15 8.77
CA VAL A 143 -1.66 -0.33 10.12
C VAL A 143 -1.13 0.68 11.13
N ALA A 144 -2.02 1.25 11.93
CA ALA A 144 -1.68 2.09 13.07
C ALA A 144 -1.79 1.25 14.35
N ALA A 145 -0.65 0.90 14.93
CA ALA A 145 -0.50 0.05 16.11
C ALA A 145 0.54 0.66 17.08
N ASP A 146 1.54 -0.11 17.53
CA ASP A 146 2.58 0.41 18.43
C ASP A 146 3.58 1.33 17.71
N ALA A 147 4.45 2.00 18.46
CA ALA A 147 5.58 2.78 17.95
C ALA A 147 5.18 3.91 16.98
N GLY A 148 4.34 4.84 17.44
CA GLY A 148 4.00 6.07 16.69
C GLY A 148 2.68 6.03 15.94
N GLY A 149 1.82 5.04 16.21
CA GLY A 149 0.47 5.02 15.67
C GLY A 149 -0.37 6.15 16.25
N LEU A 150 -0.86 7.04 15.38
CA LEU A 150 -1.74 8.15 15.73
C LEU A 150 -2.84 8.24 14.68
N VAL A 151 -4.10 8.23 15.13
CA VAL A 151 -5.26 8.30 14.23
C VAL A 151 -6.25 9.38 14.71
N PRO A 152 -6.95 10.07 13.79
CA PRO A 152 -7.95 11.06 14.17
C PRO A 152 -9.17 10.41 14.86
N LEU A 153 -9.69 11.10 15.87
CA LEU A 153 -10.90 10.76 16.61
C LEU A 153 -12.02 11.74 16.23
N PRO A 154 -13.25 11.29 15.91
CA PRO A 154 -14.39 12.17 15.73
C PRO A 154 -14.65 13.10 16.93
N PRO A 155 -15.04 14.37 16.74
CA PRO A 155 -15.32 15.05 15.47
C PRO A 155 -14.14 15.91 14.98
N THR A 156 -12.94 15.34 14.88
CA THR A 156 -11.76 16.06 14.37
C THR A 156 -12.01 16.66 12.98
N PRO A 157 -11.71 17.95 12.77
CA PRO A 157 -11.88 18.61 11.47
C PRO A 157 -10.79 18.21 10.48
N HIS A 158 -11.14 18.19 9.20
CA HIS A 158 -10.22 17.92 8.09
C HIS A 158 -10.05 19.18 7.22
N PRO A 159 -8.83 19.52 6.74
CA PRO A 159 -8.58 20.74 5.95
C PRO A 159 -9.42 20.84 4.67
N ALA A 160 -9.62 19.73 3.97
CA ALA A 160 -10.55 19.63 2.83
C ALA A 160 -12.06 19.71 3.17
N GLY A 161 -12.43 20.16 4.37
CA GLY A 161 -13.82 20.29 4.85
C GLY A 161 -14.42 19.02 5.46
N GLY A 162 -15.49 19.17 6.24
CA GLY A 162 -16.17 18.07 6.94
C GLY A 162 -15.45 17.58 8.20
N HIS A 163 -16.03 16.58 8.86
CA HIS A 163 -15.50 15.94 10.07
C HIS A 163 -15.47 14.42 9.89
N TYR A 164 -14.57 13.76 10.64
CA TYR A 164 -14.62 12.31 10.80
C TYR A 164 -15.86 11.91 11.62
N GLY A 165 -16.52 10.82 11.23
CA GLY A 165 -17.71 10.29 11.92
C GLY A 165 -17.61 8.79 12.20
N TRP A 166 -18.19 8.36 13.31
CA TRP A 166 -18.30 6.95 13.68
C TRP A 166 -19.40 6.25 12.89
N VAL A 167 -19.10 5.07 12.34
CA VAL A 167 -20.07 4.20 11.66
C VAL A 167 -19.79 2.73 12.03
N PRO A 168 -20.65 2.03 12.81
CA PRO A 168 -21.74 2.57 13.63
C PRO A 168 -21.22 3.40 14.82
N ALA A 169 -22.06 3.66 15.82
CA ALA A 169 -21.71 4.45 17.02
C ALA A 169 -20.38 4.01 17.69
N PRO A 170 -19.68 4.93 18.38
CA PRO A 170 -18.38 4.64 18.99
C PRO A 170 -18.44 3.47 19.97
N PRO A 171 -17.36 2.69 20.09
CA PRO A 171 -17.31 1.58 21.04
C PRO A 171 -17.30 2.11 22.49
N VAL A 172 -17.82 1.28 23.40
CA VAL A 172 -17.83 1.60 24.84
C VAL A 172 -16.41 1.61 25.39
N ASP A 173 -15.59 0.64 25.00
CA ASP A 173 -14.16 0.52 25.29
C ASP A 173 -13.44 -0.34 24.22
N ALA A 174 -12.13 -0.55 24.38
CA ALA A 174 -11.36 -1.39 23.46
C ALA A 174 -11.74 -2.89 23.52
N ALA A 175 -12.29 -3.37 24.65
CA ALA A 175 -12.64 -4.78 24.81
C ALA A 175 -13.86 -5.18 23.97
N ALA A 176 -14.75 -4.22 23.70
CA ALA A 176 -15.91 -4.37 22.82
C ALA A 176 -15.57 -4.47 21.32
N LEU A 177 -14.33 -4.17 20.92
CA LEU A 177 -13.89 -4.33 19.54
C LEU A 177 -13.59 -5.80 19.22
N PRO A 178 -13.82 -6.25 17.97
CA PRO A 178 -13.37 -7.57 17.54
C PRO A 178 -11.85 -7.68 17.64
N PRO A 179 -11.31 -8.89 17.92
CA PRO A 179 -9.87 -9.10 17.93
C PRO A 179 -9.26 -8.79 16.56
N THR A 180 -8.03 -8.29 16.57
CA THR A 180 -7.29 -8.08 15.32
C THR A 180 -7.02 -9.43 14.65
N PRO A 181 -7.30 -9.60 13.34
CA PRO A 181 -6.97 -10.83 12.63
C PRO A 181 -5.47 -11.11 12.61
N ASP A 182 -5.10 -12.39 12.72
CA ASP A 182 -3.69 -12.82 12.70
C ASP A 182 -2.95 -12.32 11.45
N TRP A 183 -3.62 -12.35 10.29
CA TRP A 183 -3.02 -11.90 9.05
C TRP A 183 -2.70 -10.39 9.03
N VAL A 184 -3.44 -9.56 9.77
CA VAL A 184 -3.14 -8.12 9.92
C VAL A 184 -1.91 -7.93 10.80
N LEU A 185 -1.79 -8.71 11.87
CA LEU A 185 -0.61 -8.71 12.75
C LEU A 185 0.64 -9.20 11.99
N ASP A 186 0.49 -10.24 11.17
CA ASP A 186 1.55 -10.76 10.32
C ASP A 186 1.99 -9.75 9.27
N LEU A 187 1.05 -9.07 8.61
CA LEU A 187 1.37 -7.99 7.67
C LEU A 187 2.05 -6.80 8.34
N ALA A 188 1.68 -6.44 9.58
CA ALA A 188 2.36 -5.38 10.30
C ALA A 188 3.82 -5.74 10.64
N ARG A 189 4.10 -7.03 10.88
CA ARG A 189 5.47 -7.55 11.09
C ARG A 189 6.26 -7.71 9.79
N HIS A 190 5.56 -8.11 8.74
CA HIS A 190 6.11 -8.46 7.43
C HIS A 190 5.34 -7.69 6.35
N PRO A 191 5.49 -6.35 6.29
CA PRO A 191 4.74 -5.53 5.37
C PRO A 191 5.02 -5.95 3.93
N ARG A 192 3.96 -6.14 3.15
CA ARG A 192 4.01 -6.39 1.70
C ARG A 192 4.15 -5.11 0.89
N VAL A 193 4.45 -4.01 1.56
CA VAL A 193 5.01 -2.84 0.92
C VAL A 193 6.36 -3.27 0.39
N GLU A 194 6.61 -3.11 -0.91
CA GLU A 194 7.96 -3.13 -1.43
C GLU A 194 8.79 -2.09 -0.65
N ARG A 195 9.49 -2.54 0.38
CA ARG A 195 10.67 -1.84 0.89
C ARG A 195 11.83 -2.33 0.02
N PRO A 196 12.67 -1.42 -0.52
CA PRO A 196 13.86 -1.84 -1.24
C PRO A 196 14.69 -2.75 -0.31
N PRO A 197 15.16 -3.92 -0.78
CA PRO A 197 15.85 -4.85 0.08
C PRO A 197 17.12 -4.20 0.64
N ARG A 198 17.30 -4.28 1.98
CA ARG A 198 18.64 -4.32 2.54
C ARG A 198 19.23 -5.67 2.13
N VAL A 199 20.28 -5.58 1.33
CA VAL A 199 20.98 -6.72 0.75
C VAL A 199 21.81 -7.38 1.86
N GLU A 200 21.28 -8.42 2.49
CA GLU A 200 22.12 -9.46 3.11
C GLU A 200 21.93 -10.74 2.29
N GLN A 201 23.02 -11.10 1.61
CA GLN A 201 23.08 -12.14 0.60
C GLN A 201 23.25 -13.51 1.26
N LEU A 202 22.48 -14.49 0.80
CA LEU A 202 22.91 -15.89 0.80
C LEU A 202 22.59 -16.51 -0.56
N HIS A 203 23.68 -16.73 -1.31
CA HIS A 203 23.75 -17.56 -2.51
C HIS A 203 23.52 -19.04 -2.11
N LEU A 204 22.90 -19.89 -2.93
CA LEU A 204 23.47 -20.69 -4.04
C LEU A 204 22.36 -21.75 -4.40
N PRO A 205 22.57 -22.71 -5.32
CA PRO A 205 22.69 -22.62 -6.78
C PRO A 205 21.69 -23.57 -7.48
N VAL A 206 21.32 -23.35 -8.75
CA VAL A 206 20.71 -24.47 -9.51
C VAL A 206 21.21 -24.46 -10.96
N ASP A 207 21.87 -25.55 -11.32
CA ASP A 207 22.21 -25.96 -12.67
C ASP A 207 20.98 -26.46 -13.45
N ASP A 208 21.09 -26.34 -14.77
CA ASP A 208 20.14 -26.74 -15.82
C ASP A 208 19.66 -28.21 -15.74
N HIS A 209 18.41 -28.45 -16.15
CA HIS A 209 18.09 -29.28 -17.35
C HIS A 209 16.57 -29.42 -17.59
N LEU A 210 16.18 -29.39 -18.88
CA LEU A 210 14.81 -29.54 -19.40
C LEU A 210 14.22 -30.95 -19.21
N ALA A 211 12.93 -31.03 -18.83
CA ALA A 211 11.91 -31.96 -19.37
C ALA A 211 10.51 -31.62 -18.80
N ALA A 212 9.45 -31.75 -19.60
CA ALA A 212 8.04 -31.61 -19.20
C ALA A 212 7.31 -32.97 -19.35
N PRO A 213 6.06 -33.20 -18.88
CA PRO A 213 5.27 -32.52 -17.83
C PRO A 213 4.55 -33.47 -16.83
N THR A 214 4.28 -33.03 -15.58
CA THR A 214 2.93 -33.08 -14.92
C THR A 214 2.96 -32.24 -13.62
N PRO A 215 1.81 -31.74 -13.13
CA PRO A 215 1.48 -30.32 -13.08
C PRO A 215 1.72 -29.69 -11.70
N PRO A 216 1.62 -28.35 -11.60
CA PRO A 216 0.60 -27.84 -10.69
C PRO A 216 -0.14 -26.61 -11.25
N ARG A 217 -1.46 -26.56 -11.05
CA ARG A 217 -2.18 -25.30 -10.85
C ARG A 217 -2.09 -24.97 -9.35
N PRO A 218 -2.10 -23.70 -8.89
CA PRO A 218 -2.81 -22.56 -9.48
C PRO A 218 -1.97 -21.26 -9.58
N HIS A 219 -1.84 -20.71 -10.79
CA HIS A 219 -1.74 -19.28 -11.16
C HIS A 219 -1.54 -19.33 -12.68
N ALA A 220 -2.62 -19.50 -13.45
CA ALA A 220 -2.47 -19.47 -14.89
C ALA A 220 -1.96 -18.08 -15.26
N ALA A 221 -0.83 -17.97 -15.97
CA ALA A 221 -0.44 -16.70 -16.57
C ALA A 221 -0.87 -16.75 -18.03
N THR A 222 -1.66 -15.79 -18.47
CA THR A 222 -1.96 -15.63 -19.88
C THR A 222 -0.76 -14.96 -20.53
N THR A 223 -0.04 -15.74 -21.33
CA THR A 223 1.00 -15.19 -22.19
C THR A 223 0.34 -14.51 -23.38
N LEU A 224 0.64 -13.24 -23.61
CA LEU A 224 0.20 -12.47 -24.76
C LEU A 224 0.89 -12.98 -26.03
N ALA A 225 0.24 -12.81 -27.18
CA ALA A 225 0.81 -13.28 -28.43
C ALA A 225 2.14 -12.59 -28.73
N PRO A 226 3.15 -13.32 -29.25
CA PRO A 226 4.38 -12.70 -29.68
C PRO A 226 4.09 -11.73 -30.83
N GLY A 227 4.75 -10.57 -30.81
CA GLY A 227 4.52 -9.51 -31.77
C GLY A 227 5.77 -8.68 -32.04
N PRO A 228 5.62 -7.47 -32.62
CA PRO A 228 6.74 -6.61 -32.91
C PRO A 228 7.51 -6.22 -31.65
N ALA A 229 8.74 -5.77 -31.84
CA ALA A 229 9.57 -5.24 -30.77
C ALA A 229 8.95 -3.97 -30.20
N VAL A 230 8.65 -3.97 -28.90
CA VAL A 230 8.14 -2.82 -28.17
C VAL A 230 9.26 -2.31 -27.25
N PRO A 231 9.69 -1.05 -27.42
CA PRO A 231 10.72 -0.46 -26.58
C PRO A 231 10.21 -0.27 -25.15
N VAL A 232 11.12 -0.43 -24.20
CA VAL A 232 10.88 -0.07 -22.81
C VAL A 232 11.52 1.29 -22.55
N VAL A 233 10.99 2.05 -21.60
CA VAL A 233 11.51 3.35 -21.20
C VAL A 233 11.83 3.33 -19.71
N GLY A 234 12.92 4.02 -19.35
CA GLY A 234 13.36 4.17 -17.96
C GLY A 234 14.40 3.16 -17.51
N GLU A 235 14.89 2.30 -18.41
CA GLU A 235 15.88 1.24 -18.14
C GLU A 235 17.18 1.78 -17.56
N SER A 236 17.52 3.03 -17.88
CA SER A 236 18.69 3.72 -17.30
C SER A 236 18.63 3.86 -15.78
N ARG A 237 17.43 3.88 -15.20
CA ARG A 237 17.20 3.89 -13.75
C ARG A 237 17.22 2.49 -13.14
N HIS A 238 17.12 1.46 -13.98
CA HIS A 238 17.05 0.04 -13.60
C HIS A 238 18.28 -0.76 -14.09
N GLN A 239 19.42 -0.10 -14.28
CA GLN A 239 20.64 -0.75 -14.80
C GLN A 239 21.18 -1.82 -13.86
N ARG A 240 20.91 -1.70 -12.56
CA ARG A 240 21.33 -2.67 -11.57
C ARG A 240 20.51 -3.96 -11.72
N GLU A 241 19.20 -3.82 -11.76
CA GLU A 241 18.23 -4.92 -11.89
C GLU A 241 18.45 -5.64 -13.23
N LEU A 242 18.57 -4.89 -14.33
CA LEU A 242 18.84 -5.46 -15.66
C LEU A 242 20.19 -6.18 -15.73
N ARG A 243 21.21 -5.69 -15.03
CA ARG A 243 22.51 -6.35 -14.94
C ARG A 243 22.42 -7.64 -14.11
N GLU A 244 21.70 -7.62 -13.00
CA GLU A 244 21.48 -8.79 -12.14
C GLU A 244 20.73 -9.89 -12.93
N LEU A 245 19.64 -9.52 -13.60
CA LEU A 245 18.84 -10.42 -14.45
C LEU A 245 19.62 -10.97 -15.66
N ALA A 246 20.55 -10.18 -16.20
CA ALA A 246 21.44 -10.59 -17.29
C ALA A 246 22.59 -11.52 -16.86
N GLY A 247 22.82 -11.71 -15.55
CA GLY A 247 23.98 -12.43 -15.04
C GLY A 247 25.29 -11.64 -15.16
N GLY A 248 25.23 -10.31 -15.17
CA GLY A 248 26.39 -9.43 -15.18
C GLY A 248 26.80 -8.90 -16.56
N VAL A 249 27.91 -8.15 -16.58
CA VAL A 249 28.53 -7.62 -17.80
C VAL A 249 29.46 -8.65 -18.42
N ARG A 250 29.54 -8.68 -19.76
CA ARG A 250 30.44 -9.56 -20.51
C ARG A 250 31.22 -8.75 -21.53
N PRO A 251 32.40 -9.18 -22.00
CA PRO A 251 33.17 -8.41 -22.99
C PRO A 251 32.38 -8.03 -24.24
N HIS A 252 31.57 -8.96 -24.76
CA HIS A 252 30.75 -8.77 -25.96
C HIS A 252 29.29 -8.40 -25.65
N GLY A 253 28.98 -8.10 -24.38
CA GLY A 253 27.62 -7.92 -23.91
C GLY A 253 26.84 -9.22 -23.77
N VAL A 254 25.56 -9.09 -23.44
CA VAL A 254 24.61 -10.18 -23.21
C VAL A 254 23.42 -10.04 -24.16
N ASP A 255 22.77 -11.17 -24.46
CA ASP A 255 21.45 -11.21 -25.09
C ASP A 255 20.66 -12.39 -24.49
N VAL A 256 19.89 -12.11 -23.44
CA VAL A 256 19.21 -13.10 -22.61
C VAL A 256 17.70 -13.00 -22.83
N ALA A 257 17.06 -14.13 -23.12
CA ALA A 257 15.60 -14.21 -23.20
C ALA A 257 15.00 -14.35 -21.79
N VAL A 258 13.98 -13.56 -21.50
CA VAL A 258 13.27 -13.56 -20.21
C VAL A 258 11.76 -13.49 -20.44
N THR A 259 10.98 -13.87 -19.44
CA THR A 259 9.54 -13.62 -19.42
C THR A 259 9.29 -12.33 -18.65
N ALA A 260 8.71 -11.35 -19.34
CA ALA A 260 8.28 -10.11 -18.72
C ALA A 260 6.80 -10.19 -18.36
N GLU A 261 6.44 -9.58 -17.25
CA GLU A 261 5.07 -9.35 -16.81
C GLU A 261 4.70 -7.90 -17.05
N LEU A 262 3.52 -7.69 -17.63
CA LEU A 262 2.98 -6.37 -17.93
C LEU A 262 1.86 -6.07 -16.93
N VAL A 263 2.00 -4.96 -16.20
CA VAL A 263 1.01 -4.53 -15.21
C VAL A 263 0.58 -3.09 -15.48
N PRO A 264 -0.71 -2.76 -15.39
CA PRO A 264 -1.14 -1.36 -15.39
C PRO A 264 -0.56 -0.63 -14.18
N ILE A 265 0.06 0.52 -14.41
CA ILE A 265 0.55 1.40 -13.34
C ILE A 265 -0.18 2.76 -13.39
N PRO A 266 -0.16 3.55 -12.30
CA PRO A 266 -0.84 4.84 -12.27
C PRO A 266 -0.36 5.78 -13.37
N ALA A 267 -1.29 6.59 -13.88
CA ALA A 267 -1.00 7.66 -14.83
C ALA A 267 0.04 8.63 -14.27
N ASP A 268 0.88 9.16 -15.15
CA ASP A 268 1.74 10.30 -14.83
C ASP A 268 1.42 11.49 -15.76
N ALA A 269 2.03 12.65 -15.51
CA ALA A 269 1.76 13.86 -16.28
C ALA A 269 2.08 13.74 -17.79
N HIS A 270 2.85 12.73 -18.19
CA HIS A 270 3.30 12.49 -19.56
C HIS A 270 2.59 11.30 -20.21
N ASP A 271 2.01 10.40 -19.42
CA ASP A 271 1.31 9.22 -19.91
C ASP A 271 0.07 8.88 -19.06
N PRO A 272 -1.14 8.91 -19.64
CA PRO A 272 -2.36 8.58 -18.93
C PRO A 272 -2.51 7.08 -18.64
N HIS A 273 -1.80 6.21 -19.37
CA HIS A 273 -2.04 4.77 -19.35
C HIS A 273 -0.78 3.87 -19.35
N PRO A 274 0.27 4.19 -18.57
CA PRO A 274 1.52 3.44 -18.63
C PRO A 274 1.37 1.99 -18.16
N LEU A 275 2.22 1.13 -18.71
CA LEU A 275 2.35 -0.28 -18.31
C LEU A 275 3.73 -0.51 -17.70
N GLY A 276 3.77 -0.96 -16.45
CA GLY A 276 4.98 -1.41 -15.79
C GLY A 276 5.49 -2.71 -16.42
N VAL A 277 6.81 -2.81 -16.57
CA VAL A 277 7.49 -4.01 -17.05
C VAL A 277 8.24 -4.63 -15.89
N LEU A 278 7.84 -5.85 -15.53
CA LEU A 278 8.47 -6.62 -14.46
C LEU A 278 9.12 -7.87 -15.01
N VAL A 279 10.26 -8.27 -14.47
CA VAL A 279 10.89 -9.56 -14.74
C VAL A 279 11.19 -10.20 -13.40
N HIS A 280 10.67 -11.41 -13.16
CA HIS A 280 10.72 -12.06 -11.85
C HIS A 280 10.23 -11.19 -10.68
N GLY A 281 9.21 -10.35 -10.92
CA GLY A 281 8.68 -9.41 -9.93
C GLY A 281 9.51 -8.15 -9.72
N GLN A 282 10.65 -7.98 -10.41
CA GLN A 282 11.46 -6.76 -10.35
C GLN A 282 11.07 -5.79 -11.46
N GLN A 283 10.80 -4.54 -11.13
CA GLN A 283 10.55 -3.50 -12.13
C GLN A 283 11.83 -3.16 -12.90
N VAL A 284 11.78 -3.31 -14.22
CA VAL A 284 12.90 -3.06 -15.14
C VAL A 284 12.65 -1.91 -16.10
N GLY A 285 11.44 -1.38 -16.11
CA GLY A 285 11.06 -0.18 -16.86
C GLY A 285 9.55 -0.07 -17.02
N ARG A 286 9.13 0.71 -18.02
CA ARG A 286 7.72 0.86 -18.40
C ARG A 286 7.55 1.00 -19.91
N VAL A 287 6.42 0.54 -20.43
CA VAL A 287 5.93 0.88 -21.77
C VAL A 287 5.05 2.12 -21.63
N VAL A 288 5.24 3.07 -22.54
CA VAL A 288 4.53 4.36 -22.51
C VAL A 288 3.97 4.75 -23.88
N GLY A 289 3.06 5.72 -23.88
CA GLY A 289 2.48 6.32 -25.08
C GLY A 289 1.67 5.34 -25.92
N ALA A 290 1.78 5.46 -27.25
CA ALA A 290 0.97 4.68 -28.20
C ALA A 290 1.13 3.15 -28.04
N ASP A 291 2.32 2.67 -27.65
CA ASP A 291 2.54 1.24 -27.41
C ASP A 291 1.82 0.76 -26.14
N ALA A 292 1.77 1.59 -25.08
CA ALA A 292 1.03 1.27 -23.87
C ALA A 292 -0.48 1.26 -24.12
N GLU A 293 -0.99 2.27 -24.82
CA GLU A 293 -2.41 2.36 -25.21
C GLU A 293 -2.84 1.16 -26.05
N ARG A 294 -2.01 0.74 -27.00
CA ARG A 294 -2.29 -0.42 -27.86
C ARG A 294 -2.33 -1.73 -27.07
N LEU A 295 -1.41 -1.94 -26.14
CA LEU A 295 -1.28 -3.20 -25.40
C LEU A 295 -2.24 -3.31 -24.20
N ARG A 296 -2.66 -2.17 -23.63
CA ARG A 296 -3.44 -2.13 -22.39
C ARG A 296 -4.71 -2.98 -22.40
N PRO A 297 -5.56 -2.97 -23.45
CA PRO A 297 -6.76 -3.81 -23.48
C PRO A 297 -6.42 -5.30 -23.36
N ALA A 298 -5.38 -5.75 -24.06
CA ALA A 298 -4.92 -7.14 -24.06
C ALA A 298 -4.36 -7.55 -22.69
N VAL A 299 -3.58 -6.67 -22.07
CA VAL A 299 -3.02 -6.87 -20.72
C VAL A 299 -4.14 -6.97 -19.68
N VAL A 300 -5.09 -6.04 -19.69
CA VAL A 300 -6.25 -6.05 -18.78
C VAL A 300 -7.09 -7.30 -18.98
N ALA A 301 -7.33 -7.71 -20.23
CA ALA A 301 -8.05 -8.94 -20.52
C ALA A 301 -7.29 -10.18 -20.01
N ALA A 302 -5.99 -10.29 -20.28
CA ALA A 302 -5.15 -11.39 -19.83
C ALA A 302 -5.10 -11.51 -18.29
N ILE A 303 -4.99 -10.37 -17.59
CA ILE A 303 -5.09 -10.30 -16.12
C ILE A 303 -6.48 -10.73 -15.67
N GLY A 304 -7.55 -10.25 -16.31
CA GLY A 304 -8.92 -10.63 -15.96
C GLY A 304 -9.20 -12.13 -16.10
N HIS A 305 -8.56 -12.82 -17.06
CA HIS A 305 -8.76 -14.25 -17.29
C HIS A 305 -7.94 -15.15 -16.36
N SER A 306 -6.72 -14.74 -16.02
CA SER A 306 -5.72 -15.65 -15.45
C SER A 306 -5.02 -15.09 -14.21
N GLY A 307 -5.15 -13.79 -13.98
CA GLY A 307 -4.50 -13.05 -12.90
C GLY A 307 -3.17 -12.43 -13.30
N ARG A 308 -2.54 -12.87 -14.41
CA ARG A 308 -1.23 -12.37 -14.85
C ARG A 308 -1.14 -12.26 -16.37
N ALA A 309 -0.60 -11.14 -16.85
CA ALA A 309 -0.30 -10.94 -18.27
C ALA A 309 1.21 -10.99 -18.48
N THR A 310 1.69 -11.97 -19.25
CA THR A 310 3.12 -12.14 -19.53
C THR A 310 3.43 -12.04 -21.01
N CYS A 311 4.66 -11.70 -21.36
CA CYS A 311 5.15 -11.72 -22.73
C CYS A 311 6.63 -12.11 -22.79
N LYS A 312 7.13 -12.39 -24.00
CA LYS A 312 8.55 -12.65 -24.21
C LYS A 312 9.31 -11.32 -24.25
N ALA A 313 10.46 -11.28 -23.61
CA ALA A 313 11.36 -10.15 -23.62
C ALA A 313 12.81 -10.57 -23.81
N ARG A 314 13.67 -9.63 -24.22
CA ARG A 314 15.11 -9.84 -24.30
C ARG A 314 15.86 -8.70 -23.62
N ILE A 315 16.81 -9.06 -22.75
CA ILE A 315 17.75 -8.12 -22.14
C ILE A 315 19.02 -8.13 -22.99
N ARG A 316 19.45 -6.95 -23.45
CA ARG A 316 20.61 -6.76 -24.31
C ARG A 316 21.57 -5.73 -23.75
N GLY A 317 22.85 -5.84 -24.10
CA GLY A 317 23.85 -4.82 -23.80
C GLY A 317 24.83 -5.25 -22.73
N GLY A 318 25.31 -4.31 -21.90
CA GLY A 318 26.25 -4.65 -20.82
C GLY A 318 27.62 -5.12 -21.31
N TRP A 319 28.10 -4.59 -22.45
CA TRP A 319 29.46 -4.86 -22.93
C TRP A 319 30.49 -4.04 -22.18
N VAL A 320 31.69 -4.59 -22.01
CA VAL A 320 32.84 -3.90 -21.42
C VAL A 320 34.08 -4.29 -22.21
N HIS A 321 34.54 -3.40 -23.09
CA HIS A 321 35.73 -3.65 -23.91
C HIS A 321 37.01 -3.19 -23.18
N ASP A 322 36.94 -2.09 -22.42
CA ASP A 322 38.05 -1.55 -21.60
C ASP A 322 37.54 -0.79 -20.35
N ARG A 323 38.42 -0.02 -19.66
CA ARG A 323 38.04 0.74 -18.45
C ARG A 323 37.10 1.92 -18.72
N VAL A 324 36.89 2.33 -19.97
CA VAL A 324 36.22 3.58 -20.34
C VAL A 324 34.99 3.32 -21.21
N ASP A 325 34.98 2.30 -22.06
CA ASP A 325 33.86 1.94 -22.94
C ASP A 325 32.98 0.84 -22.34
N ARG A 326 31.79 1.25 -21.86
CA ARG A 326 30.79 0.38 -21.23
C ARG A 326 29.41 0.64 -21.80
N GLY A 327 28.78 -0.42 -22.30
CA GLY A 327 27.38 -0.40 -22.73
C GLY A 327 26.41 -0.54 -21.58
N ARG A 328 25.29 0.19 -21.65
CA ARG A 328 24.15 -0.01 -20.74
C ARG A 328 23.34 -1.24 -21.13
N PHE A 329 22.61 -1.80 -20.18
CA PHE A 329 21.61 -2.82 -20.45
C PHE A 329 20.31 -2.18 -20.91
N GLY A 330 19.65 -2.77 -21.89
CA GLY A 330 18.30 -2.42 -22.32
C GLY A 330 17.42 -3.67 -22.32
N ILE A 331 16.12 -3.47 -22.30
CA ILE A 331 15.14 -4.55 -22.42
C ILE A 331 14.15 -4.22 -23.53
N THR A 332 13.81 -5.23 -24.34
CA THR A 332 12.85 -5.11 -25.43
C THR A 332 11.81 -6.20 -25.29
N LEU A 333 10.54 -5.81 -25.36
CA LEU A 333 9.42 -6.74 -25.32
C LEU A 333 9.05 -7.19 -26.73
N TYR A 334 8.52 -8.40 -26.87
CA TYR A 334 8.06 -8.94 -28.15
C TYR A 334 6.61 -9.38 -27.96
N VAL A 335 5.69 -8.46 -28.23
CA VAL A 335 4.29 -8.62 -27.83
C VAL A 335 3.34 -7.95 -28.83
N SER A 336 2.25 -8.64 -29.12
CA SER A 336 1.11 -8.17 -29.91
C SER A 336 -0.07 -7.89 -28.97
N PRO A 337 -0.93 -6.91 -29.29
CA PRO A 337 -2.21 -6.74 -28.58
C PRO A 337 -3.21 -7.88 -28.85
N GLU A 338 -2.91 -8.77 -29.80
CA GLU A 338 -3.72 -9.96 -30.03
C GLU A 338 -3.53 -10.97 -28.89
N ALA A 339 -4.62 -11.53 -28.39
CA ALA A 339 -4.54 -12.67 -27.48
C ALA A 339 -4.11 -13.91 -28.28
N LEU A 340 -3.30 -14.79 -27.69
CA LEU A 340 -3.16 -16.14 -28.24
C LEU A 340 -4.55 -16.78 -28.22
N ASP A 341 -4.97 -17.36 -29.35
CA ASP A 341 -6.21 -18.15 -29.39
C ASP A 341 -6.19 -19.14 -28.22
N PRO A 342 -7.27 -19.23 -27.42
CA PRO A 342 -7.34 -20.24 -26.39
C PRO A 342 -7.14 -21.61 -27.07
N PRO A 343 -6.40 -22.54 -26.45
CA PRO A 343 -6.31 -23.89 -27.00
C PRO A 343 -7.74 -24.41 -27.19
N ALA A 344 -8.06 -24.83 -28.41
CA ALA A 344 -9.36 -25.38 -28.75
C ALA A 344 -9.76 -26.48 -27.74
N PRO A 345 -11.05 -26.58 -27.41
CA PRO A 345 -11.54 -27.41 -26.30
C PRO A 345 -11.16 -28.89 -26.40
#